data_AF-A0A502EXC7-F1
#
_entry.id   AF-A0A502EXC7-F1
#
_cell.length_a   1.000
_cell.length_b   1.000
_cell.length_c   1.000
_cell.angle_alpha   90.00
_cell.angle_beta   90.00
_cell.angle_gamma   90.00
#
_symmetry.space_group_name_H-M   'P 1'
#
loop_
_entity.id
_entity.type
_entity.pdbx_description
1 polymer ?
#
loop_
_entity_poly.entity_id
_entity_poly.type
_entity_poly.pdbx_seq_one_letter_code
_entity_poly.pdbx_strand_id
1 'polypeptide(L)'
;MPNKKITEAIIDKINIGYDDYDLEKFLEQQEVNSSDFETLIEGAKNKILEHNLKTYPKQNKSTFIFCLSLFAALFLFFVIILPLSNISNGIIPISILGAISISLSGSYALLYYKSWNKDFIEKIGKPKFDLQNYILLFSLPTVLIYFMISKSFISGSGYHLYKLNSTIRLINSLFS
;
A
#
# COMPACT_ATOMS: atom_id res chain seq x y z
N MET A 1 10.51 13.05 37.88
CA MET A 1 11.50 12.10 37.34
C MET A 1 11.99 12.59 35.98
N PRO A 2 13.17 13.22 35.89
CA PRO A 2 13.73 13.80 34.66
C PRO A 2 13.91 12.76 33.53
N ASN A 3 14.24 11.51 33.86
CA ASN A 3 14.43 10.43 32.87
C ASN A 3 13.20 10.13 32.00
N LYS A 4 11.97 10.33 32.49
CA LYS A 4 10.77 10.01 31.72
C LYS A 4 10.56 10.99 30.54
N LYS A 5 10.76 12.29 30.78
CA LYS A 5 10.66 13.34 29.75
C LYS A 5 11.74 13.19 28.68
N ILE A 6 12.98 12.87 29.11
CA ILE A 6 14.10 12.65 28.19
C ILE A 6 13.83 11.42 27.32
N THR A 7 13.34 10.32 27.91
CA THR A 7 12.98 9.12 27.13
C THR A 7 11.88 9.41 26.11
N GLU A 8 10.85 10.17 26.47
CA GLU A 8 9.77 10.56 25.55
C GLU A 8 10.31 11.42 24.39
N ALA A 9 11.22 12.36 24.68
CA ALA A 9 11.85 13.17 23.64
C ALA A 9 12.74 12.33 22.69
N ILE A 10 13.49 11.36 23.20
CA ILE A 10 14.27 10.42 22.36
C ILE A 10 13.32 9.62 21.46
N ILE A 11 12.20 9.13 21.99
CA ILE A 11 11.20 8.37 21.20
C ILE A 11 10.66 9.23 20.05
N ASP A 12 10.32 10.49 20.30
CA ASP A 12 9.85 11.41 19.26
C ASP A 12 10.92 11.62 18.17
N LYS A 13 12.19 11.78 18.56
CA LYS A 13 13.30 11.93 17.62
C LYS A 13 13.54 10.67 16.78
N ILE A 14 13.49 9.48 17.38
CA ILE A 14 13.54 8.20 16.66
C ILE A 14 12.41 8.11 15.64
N ASN A 15 11.19 8.50 16.01
CA ASN A 15 10.03 8.46 15.11
C ASN A 15 10.16 9.43 13.91
N ILE A 16 10.91 10.52 14.07
CA ILE A 16 11.20 11.49 13.01
C ILE A 16 12.37 11.04 12.11
N GLY A 17 13.12 10.00 12.53
CA GLY A 17 14.19 9.39 11.73
C GLY A 17 15.60 9.82 12.11
N TYR A 18 15.81 10.29 13.34
CA TYR A 18 17.15 10.54 13.88
C TYR A 18 17.92 9.22 13.99
N ASP A 19 19.19 9.24 13.62
CA ASP A 19 20.11 8.13 13.88
C ASP A 19 20.75 8.24 15.28
N ASP A 20 21.53 7.22 15.66
CA ASP A 20 22.11 7.17 17.01
C ASP A 20 23.06 8.34 17.27
N TYR A 21 23.77 8.82 16.25
CA TYR A 21 24.66 9.98 16.36
C TYR A 21 23.88 11.28 16.60
N ASP A 22 22.78 11.49 15.87
CA ASP A 22 21.91 12.65 16.07
C ASP A 22 21.23 12.63 17.44
N LEU A 23 20.94 11.43 17.97
CA LEU A 23 20.39 11.24 19.31
C LEU A 23 21.42 11.54 20.41
N GLU A 24 22.66 11.07 20.26
CA GLU A 24 23.76 11.40 21.17
C GLU A 24 23.98 12.92 21.24
N LYS A 25 24.03 13.59 20.09
CA LYS A 25 24.15 15.06 20.01
C LYS A 25 22.98 15.78 20.68
N PHE A 26 21.77 15.24 20.55
CA PHE A 26 20.60 15.77 21.26
C PHE A 26 20.74 15.62 22.77
N LEU A 27 21.26 14.49 23.26
CA LEU A 27 21.46 14.24 24.69
C LEU A 27 22.57 15.11 25.29
N GLU A 28 23.64 15.38 24.54
CA GLU A 28 24.68 16.35 24.93
C GLU A 28 24.09 17.74 25.14
N GLN A 29 23.20 18.18 24.24
CA GLN A 29 22.52 19.48 24.36
C GLN A 29 21.56 19.56 25.56
N GLN A 30 21.13 18.41 26.09
CA GLN A 30 20.28 18.30 27.28
C GLN A 30 21.11 18.12 28.57
N GLU A 31 22.44 18.29 28.51
CA GLU A 31 23.36 18.13 29.64
C GLU A 31 23.29 16.74 30.29
N VAL A 32 22.92 15.72 29.52
CA VAL A 32 22.91 14.32 29.98
C VAL A 32 24.34 13.78 30.00
N ASN A 33 24.66 12.94 30.98
CA ASN A 33 25.98 12.32 31.05
C ASN A 33 26.16 11.29 29.93
N SER A 34 27.29 11.38 29.22
CA SER A 34 27.65 10.45 28.15
C SER A 34 27.63 8.97 28.56
N SER A 35 27.87 8.66 29.84
CA SER A 35 27.76 7.30 30.39
C SER A 35 26.36 6.70 30.30
N ASP A 36 25.34 7.55 30.19
CA ASP A 36 23.93 7.15 30.24
C ASP A 36 23.28 7.15 28.86
N PHE A 37 23.99 7.58 27.80
CA PHE A 37 23.44 7.73 26.45
C PHE A 37 22.96 6.40 25.89
N GLU A 38 23.83 5.39 25.90
CA GLU A 38 23.53 4.06 25.37
C GLU A 38 22.31 3.46 26.09
N THR A 39 22.28 3.54 27.42
CA THR A 39 21.19 3.04 28.26
C THR A 39 19.86 3.74 27.98
N LEU A 40 19.88 5.06 27.76
CA LEU A 40 18.68 5.84 27.45
C LEU A 40 18.17 5.58 26.03
N ILE A 41 19.06 5.51 25.05
CA ILE A 41 18.73 5.22 23.65
C ILE A 41 18.18 3.79 23.53
N GLU A 42 18.86 2.81 24.11
CA GLU A 42 18.41 1.41 24.10
C GLU A 42 17.09 1.25 24.87
N GLY A 43 16.95 1.92 26.01
CA GLY A 43 15.70 1.96 26.77
C GLY A 43 14.53 2.54 25.98
N ALA A 44 14.76 3.59 25.18
CA ALA A 44 13.77 4.18 24.29
C ALA A 44 13.41 3.22 23.13
N LYS A 45 14.42 2.61 22.48
CA LYS A 45 14.23 1.61 21.41
C LYS A 45 13.43 0.40 21.90
N ASN A 46 13.74 -0.11 23.09
CA ASN A 46 13.02 -1.24 23.69
C ASN A 46 11.56 -0.91 24.00
N LYS A 47 11.27 0.31 24.49
CA LYS A 47 9.87 0.77 24.69
C LYS A 47 9.10 0.87 23.37
N ILE A 48 9.73 1.39 22.31
CA ILE A 48 9.13 1.44 20.97
C ILE A 48 8.85 0.02 20.47
N LEU A 49 9.82 -0.88 20.60
CA LEU A 49 9.69 -2.28 20.20
C LEU A 49 8.56 -2.98 20.94
N GLU A 50 8.47 -2.84 22.27
CA GLU A 50 7.41 -3.43 23.09
C GLU A 50 6.03 -2.91 22.67
N HIS A 51 5.91 -1.60 22.46
CA HIS A 51 4.69 -0.99 21.95
C HIS A 51 4.30 -1.54 20.57
N ASN A 52 5.27 -1.65 19.65
CA ASN A 52 5.06 -2.15 18.30
C ASN A 52 4.66 -3.62 18.29
N LEU A 53 5.32 -4.46 19.09
CA LEU A 53 4.98 -5.87 19.27
C LEU A 53 3.55 -6.07 19.80
N LYS A 54 3.04 -5.12 20.59
CA LYS A 54 1.66 -5.17 21.09
C LYS A 54 0.64 -4.67 20.07
N THR A 55 0.97 -3.64 19.30
CA THR A 55 0.01 -2.94 18.42
C THR A 55 0.02 -3.45 16.98
N TYR A 56 1.19 -3.68 16.40
CA TYR A 56 1.34 -4.00 14.98
C TYR A 56 0.76 -5.34 14.57
N PRO A 57 0.80 -6.44 15.35
CA PRO A 57 0.23 -7.70 14.89
C PRO A 57 -1.25 -7.58 14.53
N LYS A 58 -2.03 -6.89 15.37
CA LYS A 58 -3.47 -6.70 15.14
C LYS A 58 -3.72 -5.74 13.98
N GLN A 59 -3.00 -4.62 13.93
CA GLN A 59 -3.14 -3.62 12.85
C GLN A 59 -2.75 -4.21 11.49
N ASN A 60 -1.56 -4.82 11.40
CA ASN A 60 -1.03 -5.40 10.17
C ASN A 60 -1.93 -6.54 9.65
N LYS A 61 -2.42 -7.42 10.54
CA LYS A 61 -3.36 -8.48 10.16
C LYS A 61 -4.69 -7.91 9.68
N SER A 62 -5.20 -6.86 10.33
CA SER A 62 -6.44 -6.19 9.91
C SER A 62 -6.28 -5.55 8.53
N THR A 63 -5.16 -4.83 8.31
CA THR A 63 -4.85 -4.23 7.01
C THR A 63 -4.70 -5.29 5.93
N PHE A 64 -4.01 -6.40 6.22
CA PHE A 64 -3.91 -7.53 5.30
C PHE A 64 -5.28 -8.05 4.87
N ILE A 65 -6.16 -8.36 5.84
CA ILE A 65 -7.51 -8.88 5.56
C ILE A 65 -8.32 -7.89 4.72
N PHE A 66 -8.26 -6.59 5.08
CA PHE A 66 -8.95 -5.55 4.34
C PHE A 66 -8.46 -5.44 2.89
N CYS A 67 -7.14 -5.36 2.68
CA CYS A 67 -6.55 -5.26 1.35
C CYS A 67 -6.82 -6.52 0.52
N LEU A 68 -6.77 -7.71 1.12
CA LEU A 68 -7.08 -8.97 0.43
C LEU A 68 -8.56 -9.04 0.03
N SER A 69 -9.46 -8.64 0.93
CA SER A 69 -10.90 -8.57 0.65
C SER A 69 -11.19 -7.57 -0.46
N LEU A 70 -10.55 -6.40 -0.42
CA LEU A 70 -10.66 -5.36 -1.43
C LEU A 70 -10.14 -5.86 -2.79
N PHE A 71 -8.99 -6.54 -2.80
CA PHE A 71 -8.44 -7.17 -4.01
C PHE A 71 -9.43 -8.15 -4.64
N ALA A 72 -9.99 -9.07 -3.84
CA ALA A 72 -10.96 -10.04 -4.32
C ALA A 72 -12.23 -9.36 -4.84
N ALA A 73 -12.76 -8.36 -4.12
CA ALA A 73 -13.95 -7.62 -4.52
C ALA A 73 -13.73 -6.85 -5.84
N LEU A 74 -12.60 -6.14 -5.98
CA LEU A 74 -12.26 -5.41 -7.19
C LEU A 74 -12.04 -6.37 -8.36
N PHE A 75 -11.35 -7.48 -8.13
CA PHE A 75 -11.13 -8.49 -9.17
C PHE A 75 -12.46 -9.06 -9.69
N LEU A 76 -13.36 -9.48 -8.80
CA LEU A 76 -14.70 -9.96 -9.17
C LEU A 76 -15.49 -8.87 -9.91
N PHE A 77 -15.44 -7.64 -9.41
CA PHE A 77 -16.18 -6.53 -10.00
C PHE A 77 -15.71 -6.24 -11.43
N PHE A 78 -14.42 -5.97 -11.63
CA PHE A 78 -13.90 -5.54 -12.94
C PHE A 78 -13.79 -6.67 -13.96
N VAL A 79 -13.54 -7.91 -13.53
CA VAL A 79 -13.32 -9.03 -14.47
C VAL A 79 -14.60 -9.81 -14.76
N ILE A 80 -15.56 -9.85 -13.83
CA ILE A 80 -16.79 -10.65 -13.96
C ILE A 80 -18.05 -9.78 -14.06
N ILE A 81 -18.32 -8.94 -13.06
CA ILE A 81 -19.60 -8.22 -12.95
C ILE A 81 -19.71 -7.11 -14.00
N LEU A 82 -18.64 -6.32 -14.17
CA LEU A 82 -18.65 -5.15 -15.03
C LEU A 82 -18.76 -5.50 -16.53
N PRO A 83 -18.09 -6.54 -17.04
CA PRO A 83 -18.29 -7.00 -18.42
C PRO A 83 -19.70 -7.52 -18.73
N LEU A 84 -20.44 -7.99 -17.70
CA LEU A 84 -21.85 -8.38 -17.82
C LEU A 84 -22.80 -7.16 -17.84
N SER A 85 -22.32 -6.02 -17.36
CA SER A 85 -23.03 -4.76 -17.47
C SER A 85 -22.82 -4.26 -18.89
N ASN A 86 -23.90 -4.03 -19.66
CA ASN A 86 -23.90 -3.63 -21.08
C ASN A 86 -23.30 -2.22 -21.33
N ILE A 87 -22.10 -1.97 -20.85
CA ILE A 87 -21.37 -0.71 -20.90
C ILE A 87 -20.47 -0.75 -22.13
N SER A 88 -20.84 0.02 -23.15
CA SER A 88 -20.06 0.16 -24.39
C SER A 88 -19.10 1.34 -24.35
N ASN A 89 -19.33 2.34 -23.50
CA ASN A 89 -18.53 3.55 -23.44
C ASN A 89 -17.55 3.52 -22.27
N GLY A 90 -16.32 3.95 -22.52
CA GLY A 90 -15.31 4.08 -21.46
C GLY A 90 -14.61 2.78 -21.06
N ILE A 91 -14.67 1.71 -21.88
CA ILE A 91 -13.99 0.43 -21.60
C ILE A 91 -12.50 0.64 -21.30
N ILE A 92 -11.81 1.48 -22.08
CA ILE A 92 -10.38 1.76 -21.91
C ILE A 92 -10.10 2.43 -20.54
N PRO A 93 -10.67 3.61 -20.20
CA PRO A 93 -10.40 4.24 -18.91
C PRO A 93 -10.84 3.37 -17.72
N ILE A 94 -11.95 2.63 -17.84
CA ILE A 94 -12.41 1.68 -16.81
C ILE A 94 -11.40 0.55 -16.61
N SER A 95 -10.87 -0.01 -17.70
CA SER A 95 -9.90 -1.10 -17.64
C SER A 95 -8.57 -0.65 -17.01
N ILE A 96 -8.13 0.58 -17.31
CA ILE A 96 -6.93 1.17 -16.68
C ILE A 96 -7.16 1.36 -15.18
N LEU A 97 -8.29 1.97 -14.78
CA LEU A 97 -8.62 2.19 -13.38
C LEU A 97 -8.73 0.87 -12.61
N GLY A 98 -9.38 -0.13 -13.20
CA GLY A 98 -9.52 -1.46 -12.62
C GLY A 98 -8.18 -2.14 -12.44
N ALA A 99 -7.32 -2.11 -13.46
CA ALA A 99 -5.99 -2.69 -13.40
C ALA A 99 -5.13 -2.07 -12.30
N ILE A 100 -5.10 -0.74 -12.20
CA ILE A 100 -4.36 -0.02 -11.15
C ILE A 100 -4.92 -0.38 -9.78
N SER A 101 -6.24 -0.35 -9.60
CA SER A 101 -6.89 -0.59 -8.30
C SER A 101 -6.68 -2.02 -7.79
N ILE A 102 -6.82 -3.01 -8.68
CA ILE A 102 -6.55 -4.43 -8.37
C ILE A 102 -5.06 -4.61 -8.04
N SER A 103 -4.17 -4.03 -8.83
CA SER A 103 -2.74 -4.18 -8.60
C SER A 103 -2.29 -3.52 -7.30
N LEU A 104 -2.78 -2.31 -7.00
CA LEU A 104 -2.52 -1.63 -5.72
C LEU A 104 -3.00 -2.46 -4.54
N SER A 105 -4.27 -2.87 -4.53
CA SER A 105 -4.84 -3.66 -3.43
C SER A 105 -4.12 -5.00 -3.24
N GLY A 106 -3.79 -5.71 -4.32
CA GLY A 106 -3.00 -6.93 -4.27
C GLY A 106 -1.59 -6.71 -3.73
N SER A 107 -0.95 -5.60 -4.11
CA SER A 107 0.39 -5.24 -3.63
C SER A 107 0.39 -4.91 -2.14
N TYR A 108 -0.62 -4.17 -1.66
CA TYR A 108 -0.79 -3.94 -0.24
C TYR A 108 -1.06 -5.26 0.51
N ALA A 109 -1.87 -6.16 -0.04
CA ALA A 109 -2.06 -7.47 0.57
C ALA A 109 -0.75 -8.27 0.66
N LEU A 110 0.09 -8.24 -0.38
CA LEU A 110 1.41 -8.89 -0.37
C LEU A 110 2.39 -8.22 0.61
N LEU A 111 2.43 -6.89 0.65
CA LEU A 111 3.28 -6.12 1.56
C LEU A 111 2.98 -6.46 3.03
N TYR A 112 1.70 -6.64 3.35
CA TYR A 112 1.27 -6.98 4.70
C TYR A 112 1.25 -8.49 4.97
N TYR A 113 1.55 -9.35 3.99
CA TYR A 113 1.57 -10.79 4.18
C TYR A 113 2.61 -11.20 5.23
N LYS A 114 2.18 -11.92 6.26
CA LYS A 114 3.01 -12.36 7.41
C LYS A 114 3.68 -11.24 8.22
N SER A 115 3.34 -9.97 7.96
CA SER A 115 3.89 -8.82 8.69
C SER A 115 3.43 -8.72 10.15
N TRP A 116 2.53 -9.61 10.60
CA TRP A 116 2.11 -9.75 12.00
C TRP A 116 3.00 -10.69 12.82
N ASN A 117 3.98 -11.34 12.19
CA ASN A 117 4.92 -12.21 12.89
C ASN A 117 5.90 -11.38 13.72
N LYS A 118 6.26 -11.90 14.91
CA LYS A 118 7.18 -11.25 15.85
C LYS A 118 8.52 -10.91 15.18
N ASP A 119 9.16 -11.90 14.54
CA ASP A 119 10.46 -11.73 13.87
C ASP A 119 10.43 -10.66 12.76
N PHE A 120 9.28 -10.48 12.09
CA PHE A 120 9.12 -9.44 11.08
C PHE A 120 9.05 -8.06 11.73
N ILE A 121 8.27 -7.93 12.80
CA ILE A 121 8.10 -6.67 13.52
C ILE A 121 9.42 -6.24 14.19
N GLU A 122 10.20 -7.18 14.71
CA GLU A 122 11.50 -6.88 15.31
C GLU A 122 12.53 -6.40 14.28
N LYS A 123 12.53 -6.97 13.06
CA LYS A 123 13.49 -6.62 12.01
C LYS A 123 13.09 -5.40 11.18
N ILE A 124 11.80 -5.29 10.85
CA ILE A 124 11.28 -4.33 9.85
C ILE A 124 10.30 -3.34 10.50
N GLY A 125 9.60 -3.75 11.57
CA GLY A 125 8.57 -2.93 12.19
C GLY A 125 7.31 -2.84 11.32
N LYS A 126 6.92 -1.60 10.97
CA LYS A 126 5.75 -1.35 10.12
C LYS A 126 6.14 -1.46 8.65
N PRO A 127 5.41 -2.24 7.82
CA PRO A 127 5.65 -2.26 6.39
C PRO A 127 5.52 -0.86 5.81
N LYS A 128 6.54 -0.40 5.07
CA LYS A 128 6.52 0.88 4.37
C LYS A 128 6.25 0.62 2.89
N PHE A 129 5.30 1.36 2.33
CA PHE A 129 5.02 1.31 0.91
C PHE A 129 5.98 2.28 0.20
N ASP A 130 6.87 1.74 -0.60
CA ASP A 130 7.74 2.52 -1.49
C ASP A 130 7.16 2.48 -2.90
N LEU A 131 6.77 3.66 -3.38
CA LEU A 131 6.15 3.83 -4.70
C LEU A 131 7.09 3.42 -5.83
N GLN A 132 8.41 3.60 -5.67
CA GLN A 132 9.40 3.22 -6.67
C GLN A 132 9.49 1.71 -6.80
N ASN A 133 9.60 1.00 -5.67
CA ASN A 133 9.60 -0.46 -5.64
C ASN A 133 8.27 -1.05 -6.14
N TYR A 134 7.15 -0.38 -5.82
CA TYR A 134 5.84 -0.76 -6.33
C TYR A 134 5.78 -0.68 -7.85
N ILE A 135 6.17 0.44 -8.46
CA ILE A 135 6.13 0.61 -9.93
C ILE A 135 6.99 -0.47 -10.60
N LEU A 136 8.18 -0.74 -10.06
CA LEU A 136 9.11 -1.69 -10.65
C LEU A 136 8.59 -3.12 -10.59
N LEU A 137 8.01 -3.54 -9.46
CA LEU A 137 7.55 -4.92 -9.27
C LEU A 137 6.14 -5.19 -9.84
N PHE A 138 5.26 -4.18 -9.82
CA PHE A 138 3.84 -4.35 -10.15
C PHE A 138 3.41 -3.76 -11.49
N SER A 139 4.29 -3.09 -12.24
CA SER A 139 4.00 -2.64 -13.61
C SER A 139 3.56 -3.78 -14.53
N LEU A 140 4.31 -4.88 -14.54
CA LEU A 140 4.00 -6.07 -15.37
C LEU A 140 2.66 -6.73 -14.97
N PRO A 141 2.41 -7.08 -13.69
CA PRO A 141 1.10 -7.54 -13.24
C PRO A 141 -0.05 -6.59 -13.61
N THR A 142 0.17 -5.28 -13.49
CA THR A 142 -0.86 -4.27 -13.83
C THR A 142 -1.21 -4.32 -15.31
N VAL A 143 -0.21 -4.40 -16.19
CA VAL A 143 -0.43 -4.52 -17.64
C VAL A 143 -1.18 -5.82 -17.98
N LEU A 144 -0.84 -6.93 -17.33
CA LEU A 144 -1.54 -8.21 -17.53
C LEU A 144 -3.00 -8.12 -17.09
N ILE A 145 -3.28 -7.53 -15.92
CA ILE A 145 -4.65 -7.34 -15.42
C ILE A 145 -5.44 -6.42 -16.36
N TYR A 146 -4.83 -5.36 -16.88
CA TYR A 146 -5.45 -4.49 -17.88
C TYR A 146 -5.91 -5.29 -19.11
N PHE A 147 -5.04 -6.16 -19.64
CA PHE A 147 -5.41 -7.00 -20.79
C PHE A 147 -6.51 -8.01 -20.43
N MET A 148 -6.50 -8.58 -19.22
CA MET A 148 -7.55 -9.47 -18.75
C MET A 148 -8.91 -8.76 -18.70
N ILE A 149 -8.98 -7.59 -18.06
CA ILE A 149 -10.21 -6.79 -17.98
C ILE A 149 -10.69 -6.41 -19.38
N SER A 150 -9.78 -5.84 -20.20
CA SER A 150 -10.09 -5.43 -21.57
C SER A 150 -10.62 -6.59 -22.41
N LYS A 151 -10.00 -7.78 -22.30
CA LYS A 151 -10.45 -8.98 -22.99
C LYS A 151 -11.83 -9.41 -22.52
N SER A 152 -12.11 -9.39 -21.22
CA SER A 152 -13.44 -9.74 -20.69
C SER A 152 -14.56 -8.87 -21.28
N PHE A 153 -14.31 -7.57 -21.49
CA PHE A 153 -15.26 -6.67 -22.18
C PHE A 153 -15.42 -6.99 -23.66
N ILE A 154 -14.33 -7.37 -24.35
CA ILE A 154 -14.34 -7.70 -25.78
C ILE A 154 -15.00 -9.06 -26.05
N SER A 155 -14.88 -10.02 -25.14
CA SER A 155 -15.54 -11.33 -25.27
C SER A 155 -16.98 -11.36 -24.77
N GLY A 156 -17.41 -10.35 -24.01
CA GLY A 156 -18.78 -10.22 -23.48
C GLY A 156 -19.76 -9.50 -24.42
N SER A 157 -21.00 -9.28 -23.95
CA SER A 157 -22.05 -8.53 -24.69
C SER A 157 -21.65 -7.08 -25.01
N GLY A 158 -20.68 -6.53 -24.27
CA GLY A 158 -20.14 -5.17 -24.48
C GLY A 158 -19.49 -4.94 -25.84
N TYR A 159 -18.92 -5.95 -26.50
CA TYR A 159 -18.26 -5.79 -27.80
C TYR A 159 -19.23 -5.46 -28.94
N HIS A 160 -20.40 -6.11 -28.96
CA HIS A 160 -21.44 -5.81 -29.95
C HIS A 160 -21.90 -4.36 -29.83
N LEU A 161 -22.04 -3.85 -28.60
CA LEU A 161 -22.45 -2.48 -28.32
C LEU A 161 -21.32 -1.47 -28.57
N TYR A 162 -20.07 -1.79 -28.25
CA TYR A 162 -18.89 -0.96 -28.54
C TYR A 162 -18.68 -0.80 -30.05
N LYS A 163 -18.78 -1.89 -30.81
CA LYS A 163 -18.72 -1.87 -32.28
C LYS A 163 -19.87 -1.05 -32.85
N LEU A 164 -21.10 -1.25 -32.36
CA LEU A 164 -22.27 -0.49 -32.81
C LEU A 164 -22.09 1.01 -32.57
N ASN A 165 -21.69 1.41 -31.36
CA ASN A 165 -21.51 2.82 -31.02
C ASN A 165 -20.36 3.47 -31.81
N SER A 166 -19.24 2.76 -32.00
CA SER A 166 -18.13 3.24 -32.82
C SER A 166 -18.54 3.43 -34.27
N THR A 167 -19.35 2.52 -34.81
CA THR A 167 -19.89 2.60 -36.18
C THR A 167 -20.84 3.79 -36.32
N ILE A 168 -21.76 3.99 -35.36
CA ILE A 168 -22.68 5.13 -35.33
C ILE A 168 -21.90 6.45 -35.25
N ARG A 169 -20.85 6.52 -34.43
CA ARG A 169 -20.00 7.72 -34.31
C ARG A 169 -19.27 8.03 -35.62
N LEU A 170 -18.78 7.01 -36.32
CA LEU A 170 -18.15 7.13 -37.63
C LEU A 170 -19.14 7.64 -38.69
N ILE A 171 -20.34 7.04 -38.73
CA ILE A 171 -21.42 7.48 -39.62
C ILE A 171 -21.76 8.94 -39.34
N ASN A 172 -21.99 9.33 -38.08
CA ASN A 172 -22.30 10.72 -37.73
C ASN A 172 -21.16 11.69 -38.09
N SER A 173 -19.90 11.25 -38.07
CA SER A 173 -18.77 12.09 -38.52
C SER A 173 -18.63 12.22 -40.03
N LEU A 174 -19.22 11.30 -40.80
CA LEU A 174 -19.22 11.32 -42.27
C LEU A 174 -20.40 12.13 -42.84
N PHE A 175 -21.46 12.31 -42.05
CA PHE A 175 -22.68 13.05 -42.40
C PHE A 175 -22.80 14.40 -41.67
N SER A 176 -21.74 14.85 -41.00
CA SER A 176 -21.56 16.20 -40.43
C SER A 176 -20.45 16.94 -41.16
#